data_AF-A0A355G6R0-F1
#
_entry.id   AF-A0A355G6R0-F1
#
_cell.length_a   1.000
_cell.length_b   1.000
_cell.length_c   1.000
_cell.angle_alpha   90.00
_cell.angle_beta   90.00
_cell.angle_gamma   90.00
#
_symmetry.space_group_name_H-M   'P 1'
#
loop_
_entity.id
_entity.type
_entity.pdbx_description
1 polymer ?
#
loop_
_entity_poly.entity_id
_entity_poly.type
_entity_poly.pdbx_seq_one_letter_code
_entity_poly.pdbx_strand_id
1 'polypeptide(L)' 'MYTLDQFKSLAGLQHCAFQNAVKKGLKTITIGRRKYVRGSDFLAFLDKQATEQETATAL' A
#
# COMPACT_ATOMS: atom_id res chain seq x y z
N MET A 1 -1.71 -3.61 -13.20
CA MET A 1 -1.89 -4.36 -11.93
C MET A 1 -0.58 -5.04 -11.62
N TYR A 2 -0.13 -5.00 -10.36
CA TYR A 2 1.13 -5.57 -9.94
C TYR A 2 0.88 -6.76 -9.01
N THR A 3 1.67 -7.82 -9.14
CA THR A 3 1.72 -8.87 -8.11
C THR A 3 2.35 -8.30 -6.84
N LEU A 4 2.16 -8.97 -5.71
CA LEU A 4 2.78 -8.53 -4.45
C LEU A 4 4.31 -8.40 -4.55
N ASP A 5 4.99 -9.36 -5.19
CA ASP A 5 6.45 -9.32 -5.33
C ASP A 5 6.92 -8.17 -6.22
N GLN A 6 6.29 -7.98 -7.38
CA GLN A 6 6.61 -6.85 -8.25
C GLN A 6 6.35 -5.52 -7.55
N PHE A 7 5.23 -5.44 -6.84
CA PHE A 7 4.85 -4.24 -6.11
C PHE A 7 5.84 -3.89 -4.99
N LYS A 8 6.25 -4.87 -4.18
CA LYS A 8 7.26 -4.67 -3.14
C LYS A 8 8.60 -4.20 -3.72
N SER A 9 9.01 -4.80 -4.84
CA SER A 9 10.27 -4.43 -5.50
C SER A 9 10.22 -3.01 -6.08
N LEU A 10 9.11 -2.62 -6.73
CA LEU A 10 8.95 -1.28 -7.31
C LEU A 10 8.82 -0.19 -6.25
N ALA A 11 8.08 -0.46 -5.18
CA ALA A 11 7.86 0.51 -4.12
C ALA A 11 9.01 0.56 -3.09
N GLY A 12 10.01 -0.33 -3.20
CA GLY A 12 11.07 -0.46 -2.20
C GLY A 12 10.55 -0.88 -0.82
N LEU A 13 9.34 -1.45 -0.75
CA LEU A 13 8.65 -1.72 0.51
C LEU A 13 9.02 -3.09 1.08
N GLN A 14 9.48 -3.08 2.33
CA GLN A 14 9.64 -4.28 3.16
C GLN A 14 8.29 -4.97 3.40
N HIS A 15 8.33 -6.28 3.67
CA HIS A 15 7.10 -7.07 3.86
C HIS A 15 6.24 -6.55 5.02
N CYS A 16 6.87 -6.13 6.12
CA CYS A 16 6.19 -5.54 7.27
C CYS A 16 5.49 -4.22 6.94
N ALA A 17 6.14 -3.35 6.16
CA ALA A 17 5.55 -2.08 5.72
C ALA A 17 4.33 -2.32 4.83
N PHE A 18 4.40 -3.31 3.93
CA PHE A 18 3.27 -3.72 3.12
C PHE A 18 2.10 -4.23 3.95
N GLN A 19 2.34 -5.11 4.94
CA GLN A 19 1.27 -5.60 5.82
C GLN A 19 0.61 -4.46 6.61
N ASN A 20 1.40 -3.50 7.10
CA ASN A 20 0.88 -2.32 7.79
C ASN A 20 0.05 -1.45 6.85
N ALA A 21 0.46 -1.27 5.59
CA ALA A 21 -0.33 -0.54 4.59
C ALA A 21 -1.69 -1.22 4.33
N VAL A 22 -1.70 -2.55 4.20
CA VAL A 22 -2.96 -3.32 4.05
C VAL A 22 -3.86 -3.16 5.27
N LYS A 23 -3.30 -3.24 6.49
CA LYS A 23 -4.06 -3.01 7.73
C LYS A 23 -4.64 -1.59 7.81
N LYS A 24 -3.90 -0.60 7.32
CA LYS A 24 -4.34 0.81 7.23
C LYS A 24 -5.35 1.06 6.10
N GLY A 25 -5.67 0.08 5.26
CA GLY A 25 -6.73 0.20 4.25
C GLY A 25 -6.25 0.17 2.79
N LEU A 26 -5.00 -0.22 2.52
CA LEU A 26 -4.54 -0.46 1.15
C LEU A 26 -5.35 -1.61 0.51
N LYS A 27 -6.06 -1.29 -0.58
CA LYS A 27 -6.87 -2.27 -1.31
C LYS A 27 -5.99 -3.29 -2.02
N THR A 28 -6.28 -4.56 -1.77
CA THR A 28 -5.66 -5.70 -2.46
C THR A 28 -6.73 -6.50 -3.16
N ILE A 29 -6.40 -7.03 -4.34
CA ILE A 29 -7.30 -7.82 -5.17
C ILE A 29 -6.76 -9.24 -5.23
N THR A 30 -7.60 -10.22 -4.94
CA THR A 30 -7.23 -11.64 -5.04
C THR A 30 -7.81 -12.21 -6.32
N ILE A 31 -6.97 -12.80 -7.17
CA ILE A 31 -7.38 -13.48 -8.41
C ILE A 31 -6.81 -14.90 -8.36
N GLY A 32 -7.70 -15.88 -8.22
CA GLY A 32 -7.32 -17.27 -7.93
C GLY A 32 -6.54 -17.37 -6.61
N ARG A 33 -5.34 -17.97 -6.66
CA ARG A 33 -4.45 -18.12 -5.49
C ARG A 33 -3.51 -16.93 -5.26
N ARG A 34 -3.47 -15.95 -6.17
CA ARG A 34 -2.50 -14.83 -6.12
C ARG A 34 -3.17 -13.52 -5.72
N LYS A 35 -2.42 -12.69 -4.99
CA LYS A 35 -2.81 -11.34 -4.59
C LYS A 35 -2.12 -10.29 -5.44
N TYR A 36 -2.86 -9.24 -5.74
CA TYR A 36 -2.47 -8.14 -6.61
C TYR A 36 -2.78 -6.80 -5.95
N VAL A 37 -2.02 -5.78 -6.36
CA VAL A 37 -2.23 -4.38 -5.98
C VAL A 37 -2.36 -3.57 -7.27
N ARG A 38 -3.33 -2.66 -7.31
CA ARG A 38 -3.37 -1.65 -8.36
C ARG A 38 -2.50 -0.48 -7.95
N GLY A 39 -1.64 -0.02 -8.86
CA GLY A 39 -0.79 1.14 -8.61
C GLY A 39 -1.60 2.40 -8.27
N SER A 40 -2.76 2.58 -8.91
CA SER A 40 -3.69 3.69 -8.62
C SER A 40 -4.22 3.66 -7.19
N ASP A 41 -4.61 2.49 -6.68
CA ASP A 41 -5.06 2.33 -5.30
C ASP A 41 -3.92 2.59 -4.29
N PHE A 42 -2.69 2.28 -4.68
CA PHE A 42 -1.53 2.56 -3.86
C PHE A 42 -1.17 4.04 -3.80
N LEU A 43 -1.20 4.75 -4.93
CA LEU A 43 -1.00 6.21 -4.95
C LEU A 43 -2.06 6.92 -4.10
N ALA A 44 -3.33 6.53 -4.27
CA ALA A 44 -4.42 7.07 -3.44
C ALA A 44 -4.26 6.75 -1.94
N PHE A 45 -3.61 5.63 -1.61
CA PHE A 45 -3.26 5.30 -0.22
C PHE A 45 -2.11 6.17 0.31
N LEU A 46 -1.09 6.43 -0.50
CA LEU A 46 0.02 7.31 -0.13
C LEU A 46 -0.45 8.75 0.08
N ASP A 47 -1.30 9.27 -0.81
CA ASP A 47 -1.87 10.61 -0.67
C ASP A 47 -2.61 10.76 0.66
N LYS A 48 -3.45 9.77 1.01
CA LYS A 48 -4.16 9.75 2.31
C LYS A 48 -3.20 9.65 3.50
N GLN A 49 -2.19 8.80 3.40
CA GLN A 49 -1.21 8.63 4.48
C GLN A 49 -0.39 9.92 4.70
N ALA A 50 -0.03 10.64 3.63
CA ALA A 50 0.64 11.93 3.74
C ALA A 50 -0.22 12.95 4.50
N THR A 51 -1.54 13.00 4.20
CA THR A 51 -2.48 13.88 4.90
C THR A 51 -2.65 13.52 6.39
N GLU A 52 -2.64 12.23 6.73
CA GLU A 52 -2.74 11.77 8.12
C GLU A 52 -1.44 11.99 8.93
N GLN A 53 -0.26 11.92 8.30
CA GLN A 53 1.00 12.18 9.00
C GLN A 53 1.22 13.66 9.31
N GLU A 54 0.71 14.54 8.46
CA GLU A 54 0.80 16.00 8.67
C GLU A 54 -0.03 16.45 9.88
N THR A 55 -1.17 15.80 10.15
CA THR A 55 -1.99 16.07 11.34
C THR A 55 -1.42 15.49 12.62
N ALA A 56 -0.67 14.37 12.56
CA ALA A 56 -0.06 13.73 13.73
C ALA A 56 1.21 14.45 14.26
N THR A 57 1.84 15.30 13.47
CA THR A 57 3.09 16.01 13.82
C THR A 57 2.82 17.43 14.37
N ALA A 58 1.55 17.87 14.35
CA ALA A 58 1.13 19.19 14.81
C ALA A 58 0.61 19.23 16.28
N LEU A 59 0.83 18.16 17.05
CA LEU A 59 0.52 18.02 18.48
C LEU A 59 1.81 17.93 19.30
#